data_AF-A0A928D4U7-F1
#
_entry.id   AF-A0A928D4U7-F1
#
_cell.length_a   1.000
_cell.length_b   1.000
_cell.length_c   1.000
_cell.angle_alpha   90.00
_cell.angle_beta   90.00
_cell.angle_gamma   90.00
#
_symmetry.space_group_name_H-M   'P 1'
#
loop_
_entity.id
_entity.type
_entity.pdbx_description
1 polymer ?
#
loop_
_entity_poly.entity_id
_entity_poly.type
_entity_poly.pdbx_seq_one_letter_code
_entity_poly.pdbx_strand_id
1 'polypeptide(L)'
;MEIINTLLLIFLEMTFIFVALLLLFSQRKSIGDIPFYITLGMLLIFGEFMVGAQLNFSGMEKWVFPVAPVVIFVPFMAAVLLIYITDGVLSFQRLIIGSLATMGVFFYLGDLTRLQVRWITHSVSGRLPLESFDSLLELTRSGMLAVVAGQLLALFIMPVAFSRLRNAGHRMLVCCCGSLTVALLVDTLVYELLTVGNWQEISRTLLPTLAVRLLSGIYLACLLTLYVVKIGRESEAKHVRALEIIFAFFGSYSRSKLLEANLMEWEGRYRVILENASEMIVVVDRNGKILDANRAAGKMLDSTALTGRNFDSFLNKYDTDIFRQNLQKSRDTSSGSGQFYVELAREETDPEAISGNLQLALTVTPLSIGALEALVVMGRDITEERSLEAEKQRLNEELVHSQRLEALGQLAGGVAHDFNNNIHAILGHADLIALRGELGEKSNNHLGKIIEIAESSGQLTSQLLGFARKGKYRESDFDLRVLIQRTAELFLPGSKDIEFSVKTADKPLLVRGDQIQ
;
A
#
# COMPACT_ATOMS: atom_id res chain seq x y z
N MET A 1 -43.76 -24.30 31.34
CA MET A 1 -42.66 -24.35 30.35
C MET A 1 -42.93 -23.42 29.16
N GLU A 2 -44.12 -23.46 28.56
CA GLU A 2 -44.46 -22.62 27.39
C GLU A 2 -44.29 -21.10 27.64
N ILE A 3 -44.74 -20.57 28.77
CA ILE A 3 -44.57 -19.16 29.15
C ILE A 3 -43.10 -18.71 29.12
N ILE A 4 -42.20 -19.53 29.67
CA ILE A 4 -40.76 -19.22 29.71
C ILE A 4 -40.19 -19.24 28.29
N ASN A 5 -40.61 -20.20 27.46
CA ASN A 5 -40.17 -20.30 26.07
C ASN A 5 -40.66 -19.09 25.24
N THR A 6 -41.89 -18.63 25.45
CA THR A 6 -42.41 -17.44 24.75
C THR A 6 -41.70 -16.17 25.18
N LEU A 7 -41.40 -16.00 26.48
CA LEU A 7 -40.61 -14.87 26.95
C LEU A 7 -39.17 -14.90 26.40
N LEU A 8 -38.55 -16.09 26.35
CA LEU A 8 -37.24 -16.27 25.71
C LEU A 8 -37.27 -15.92 24.23
N LEU A 9 -38.35 -16.28 23.53
CA LEU A 9 -38.53 -15.94 22.11
C LEU A 9 -38.64 -14.42 21.91
N ILE A 10 -39.42 -13.74 22.75
CA ILE A 10 -39.54 -12.26 22.73
C ILE A 10 -38.17 -11.60 22.94
N PHE A 11 -37.39 -12.08 23.90
CA PHE A 11 -36.03 -11.57 24.14
C PHE A 11 -35.08 -11.88 22.99
N LEU A 12 -35.19 -13.05 22.38
CA LEU A 12 -34.39 -13.44 21.22
C LEU A 12 -34.71 -12.56 20.00
N GLU A 13 -35.98 -12.35 19.70
CA GLU A 13 -36.43 -11.53 18.58
C GLU A 13 -36.00 -10.07 18.75
N MET A 14 -36.21 -9.51 19.94
CA MET A 14 -35.73 -8.17 20.29
C MET A 14 -34.21 -8.04 20.13
N THR A 15 -33.44 -9.03 20.62
CA THR A 15 -31.98 -9.06 20.48
C THR A 15 -31.57 -9.13 19.02
N PHE A 16 -32.25 -9.96 18.22
CA PHE A 16 -31.98 -10.12 16.80
C PHE A 16 -32.19 -8.80 16.04
N ILE A 17 -33.32 -8.13 16.27
CA ILE A 17 -33.62 -6.81 15.70
C ILE A 17 -32.52 -5.81 16.09
N PHE A 18 -32.18 -5.74 17.39
CA PHE A 18 -31.18 -4.79 17.86
C PHE A 18 -29.78 -5.05 17.28
N VAL A 19 -29.35 -6.31 17.24
CA VAL A 19 -28.06 -6.70 16.66
C VAL A 19 -28.03 -6.41 15.16
N ALA A 20 -29.12 -6.68 14.42
CA ALA A 20 -29.21 -6.33 13.00
C ALA A 20 -29.04 -4.82 12.78
N LEU A 21 -29.66 -3.99 13.63
CA LEU A 21 -29.48 -2.53 13.60
C LEU A 21 -28.02 -2.13 13.91
N LEU A 22 -27.37 -2.74 14.91
CA LEU A 22 -25.96 -2.48 15.22
C LEU A 22 -25.02 -2.85 14.07
N LEU A 23 -25.34 -3.91 13.33
CA LEU A 23 -24.56 -4.35 12.19
C LEU A 23 -24.68 -3.37 11.03
N LEU A 24 -25.91 -2.99 10.67
CA LEU A 24 -26.15 -1.96 9.65
C LEU A 24 -25.46 -0.65 10.04
N PHE A 25 -25.56 -0.28 11.32
CA PHE A 25 -24.90 0.90 11.84
C PHE A 25 -23.36 0.82 11.73
N SER A 26 -22.76 -0.33 12.04
CA SER A 26 -21.31 -0.51 11.90
C SER A 26 -20.84 -0.42 10.44
N GLN A 27 -21.66 -0.89 9.50
CA GLN A 27 -21.34 -0.95 8.07
C GLN A 27 -21.59 0.35 7.33
N ARG A 28 -22.16 1.37 7.98
CA ARG A 28 -22.49 2.66 7.37
C ARG A 28 -21.32 3.34 6.65
N LYS A 29 -20.08 3.13 7.12
CA LYS A 29 -18.87 3.64 6.44
C LYS A 29 -18.66 3.03 5.05
N SER A 30 -19.13 1.80 4.83
CA SER A 30 -18.97 1.07 3.57
C SER A 30 -20.19 1.17 2.65
N ILE A 31 -21.41 1.17 3.22
CA ILE A 31 -22.67 1.14 2.43
C ILE A 31 -23.38 2.51 2.39
N GLY A 32 -22.87 3.50 3.14
CA GLY A 32 -23.52 4.79 3.37
C GLY A 32 -24.50 4.75 4.55
N ASP A 33 -24.92 5.93 5.01
CA ASP A 33 -25.85 6.05 6.14
C ASP A 33 -27.32 5.75 5.76
N ILE A 34 -27.65 5.89 4.47
CA ILE A 34 -29.01 5.80 3.94
C ILE A 34 -29.69 4.44 4.25
N PRO A 35 -29.05 3.27 4.00
CA PRO A 35 -29.69 1.98 4.25
C PRO A 35 -30.09 1.80 5.73
N PHE A 36 -29.27 2.27 6.66
CA PHE A 36 -29.57 2.18 8.08
C PHE A 36 -30.81 3.01 8.45
N TYR A 37 -30.89 4.27 7.98
CA TYR A 37 -32.05 5.13 8.23
C TYR A 37 -33.33 4.58 7.57
N ILE A 38 -33.23 3.97 6.39
CA ILE A 38 -34.36 3.29 5.74
C ILE A 38 -34.84 2.11 6.59
N THR A 39 -33.94 1.24 7.04
CA THR A 39 -34.32 0.09 7.89
C THR A 39 -34.97 0.56 9.20
N LEU A 40 -34.43 1.62 9.81
CA LEU A 40 -34.97 2.19 11.03
C LEU A 40 -36.38 2.76 10.82
N GLY A 41 -36.63 3.45 9.69
CA GLY A 41 -37.96 3.93 9.30
C GLY A 41 -38.95 2.82 8.96
N MET A 42 -38.50 1.77 8.25
CA MET A 42 -39.34 0.59 7.96
C MET A 42 -39.71 -0.16 9.23
N LEU A 43 -38.78 -0.30 10.18
CA LEU A 43 -39.04 -0.91 11.48
C LEU A 43 -40.08 -0.11 12.28
N LEU A 44 -40.01 1.22 12.22
CA LEU A 44 -41.00 2.09 12.85
C LEU A 44 -42.41 1.81 12.30
N ILE A 45 -42.58 1.84 10.97
CA ILE A 45 -43.85 1.57 10.30
C ILE A 45 -44.37 0.16 10.60
N PHE A 46 -43.48 -0.84 10.57
CA PHE A 46 -43.84 -2.22 10.89
C PHE A 46 -44.33 -2.34 12.35
N GLY A 47 -43.68 -1.62 13.27
CA GLY A 47 -44.11 -1.51 14.66
C GLY A 47 -45.54 -0.97 14.80
N GLU A 48 -45.87 0.09 14.07
CA GLU A 48 -47.22 0.67 14.07
C GLU A 48 -48.29 -0.33 13.60
N PHE A 49 -48.01 -1.06 12.51
CA PHE A 49 -48.91 -2.09 12.02
C PHE A 49 -49.12 -3.22 13.04
N MET A 50 -48.05 -3.65 13.69
CA MET A 50 -48.10 -4.70 14.72
C MET A 50 -48.88 -4.27 15.97
N VAL A 51 -48.84 -2.98 16.33
CA VAL A 51 -49.68 -2.44 17.41
C VAL A 51 -51.16 -2.47 17.02
N GLY A 52 -51.48 -2.12 15.77
CA GLY A 52 -52.86 -2.21 15.28
C GLY A 52 -53.43 -3.62 15.24
N ALA A 53 -52.58 -4.63 15.08
CA ALA A 53 -52.95 -6.04 15.19
C ALA A 53 -53.26 -6.50 16.63
N GLN A 54 -53.02 -5.65 17.64
CA GLN A 54 -53.26 -5.91 19.07
C GLN A 54 -52.69 -7.26 19.56
N LEU A 55 -51.49 -7.61 19.09
CA LEU A 55 -50.82 -8.83 19.51
C LEU A 55 -50.39 -8.70 20.98
N ASN A 56 -51.13 -9.35 21.87
CA ASN A 56 -50.88 -9.37 23.30
C ASN A 56 -50.34 -10.72 23.74
N PHE A 57 -49.34 -10.70 24.63
CA PHE A 57 -48.95 -11.88 25.39
C PHE A 57 -49.91 -12.04 26.57
N SER A 58 -50.48 -13.22 26.74
CA SER A 58 -51.27 -13.60 27.91
C SER A 58 -50.62 -14.82 28.58
N GLY A 59 -50.04 -14.63 29.77
CA GLY A 59 -49.40 -15.73 30.52
C GLY A 59 -49.53 -15.52 32.02
N MET A 60 -49.70 -16.59 32.81
CA MET A 60 -50.07 -16.59 34.25
C MET A 60 -51.24 -15.66 34.58
N GLU A 61 -52.45 -16.21 34.73
CA GLU A 61 -53.78 -15.69 35.20
C GLU A 61 -54.14 -14.19 35.21
N LYS A 62 -53.20 -13.23 35.18
CA LYS A 62 -53.39 -11.77 35.13
C LYS A 62 -52.30 -10.98 34.37
N TRP A 63 -51.22 -11.57 33.83
CA TRP A 63 -50.22 -10.79 33.08
C TRP A 63 -50.58 -10.74 31.60
N VAL A 64 -51.00 -9.55 31.16
CA VAL A 64 -51.27 -9.23 29.77
C VAL A 64 -50.44 -8.00 29.39
N PHE A 65 -49.65 -8.10 28.34
CA PHE A 65 -48.90 -6.96 27.80
C PHE A 65 -48.80 -7.03 26.26
N PRO A 66 -48.73 -5.87 25.58
CA PRO A 66 -48.60 -5.83 24.13
C PRO A 66 -47.18 -6.21 23.69
N VAL A 67 -47.07 -7.11 22.72
CA VAL A 67 -45.78 -7.65 22.24
C VAL A 67 -45.02 -6.62 21.41
N ALA A 68 -45.71 -5.91 20.51
CA ALA A 68 -45.08 -4.99 19.56
C ALA A 68 -44.29 -3.86 20.24
N PRO A 69 -44.80 -3.18 21.29
CA PRO A 69 -44.04 -2.14 21.99
C PRO A 69 -42.81 -2.63 22.74
N VAL A 70 -42.71 -3.92 23.02
CA VAL A 70 -41.54 -4.56 23.63
C VAL A 70 -40.54 -4.95 22.54
N VAL A 71 -40.98 -5.76 21.58
CA VAL A 71 -40.10 -6.41 20.59
C VAL A 71 -39.52 -5.40 19.60
N ILE A 72 -40.31 -4.42 19.16
CA ILE A 72 -39.93 -3.51 18.07
C ILE A 72 -39.43 -2.18 18.61
N PHE A 73 -40.19 -1.55 19.51
CA PHE A 73 -39.89 -0.19 19.93
C PHE A 73 -38.76 -0.08 20.95
N VAL A 74 -38.49 -1.11 21.75
CA VAL A 74 -37.33 -1.08 22.68
C VAL A 74 -35.99 -1.12 21.90
N PRO A 75 -35.78 -2.01 20.90
CA PRO A 75 -34.64 -1.93 20.00
C PRO A 75 -34.54 -0.65 19.21
N PHE A 76 -35.67 -0.16 18.70
CA PHE A 76 -35.72 1.12 17.99
C PHE A 76 -35.19 2.24 18.89
N MET A 77 -35.72 2.36 20.11
CA MET A 77 -35.31 3.39 21.08
C MET A 77 -33.82 3.28 21.45
N ALA A 78 -33.30 2.06 21.60
CA ALA A 78 -31.88 1.80 21.84
C ALA A 78 -30.99 2.19 20.65
N ALA A 79 -31.43 1.93 19.41
CA ALA A 79 -30.72 2.33 18.20
C ALA A 79 -30.76 3.85 17.98
N VAL A 80 -31.87 4.50 18.35
CA VAL A 80 -31.98 5.96 18.31
C VAL A 80 -31.05 6.62 19.34
N LEU A 81 -30.95 6.03 20.54
CA LEU A 81 -29.96 6.45 21.54
C LEU A 81 -28.52 6.27 21.04
N LEU A 82 -28.22 5.19 20.31
CA LEU A 82 -26.91 4.99 19.68
C LEU A 82 -26.55 6.16 18.74
N ILE A 83 -27.47 6.54 17.85
CA ILE A 83 -27.27 7.66 16.89
C ILE A 83 -27.00 8.95 17.66
N TYR A 84 -27.77 9.24 18.71
CA TYR A 84 -27.55 10.41 19.54
C TYR A 84 -26.14 10.46 20.14
N ILE A 85 -25.67 9.31 20.65
CA ILE A 85 -24.36 9.18 21.29
C ILE A 85 -23.21 9.36 20.30
N THR A 86 -23.31 8.78 19.10
CA THR A 86 -22.18 8.72 18.16
C THR A 86 -22.19 9.85 17.12
N ASP A 87 -23.36 10.20 16.60
CA ASP A 87 -23.52 11.14 15.48
C ASP A 87 -23.99 12.52 15.96
N GLY A 88 -24.32 12.61 17.26
CA GLY A 88 -24.63 13.85 17.95
C GLY A 88 -26.07 14.34 17.74
N VAL A 89 -26.31 15.54 18.26
CA VAL A 89 -27.65 16.12 18.41
C VAL A 89 -28.33 16.38 17.06
N LEU A 90 -27.57 16.80 16.03
CA LEU A 90 -28.14 17.19 14.73
C LEU A 90 -28.71 15.98 13.96
N SER A 91 -27.97 14.88 13.90
CA SER A 91 -28.41 13.65 13.24
C SER A 91 -29.65 13.07 13.93
N PHE A 92 -29.66 13.13 15.26
CA PHE A 92 -30.80 12.75 16.08
C PHE A 92 -32.04 13.62 15.83
N GLN A 93 -31.90 14.95 15.76
CA GLN A 93 -33.01 15.86 15.45
C GLN A 93 -33.60 15.59 14.06
N ARG A 94 -32.75 15.34 13.05
CA ARG A 94 -33.21 14.97 11.70
C ARG A 94 -34.02 13.69 11.72
N LEU A 95 -33.60 12.70 12.50
CA LEU A 95 -34.34 11.46 12.66
C LEU A 95 -35.72 11.70 13.28
N ILE A 96 -35.83 12.49 14.35
CA ILE A 96 -37.13 12.82 14.97
C ILE A 96 -38.07 13.45 13.95
N ILE A 97 -37.58 14.43 13.19
CA ILE A 97 -38.38 15.10 12.15
C ILE A 97 -38.82 14.09 11.08
N GLY A 98 -37.92 13.21 10.65
CA GLY A 98 -38.21 12.13 9.71
C GLY A 98 -39.29 11.17 10.23
N SER A 99 -39.13 10.66 11.46
CA SER A 99 -40.11 9.80 12.12
C SER A 99 -41.48 10.47 12.23
N LEU A 100 -41.54 11.74 12.62
CA LEU A 100 -42.77 12.51 12.70
C LEU A 100 -43.46 12.65 11.34
N ALA A 101 -42.70 12.98 10.30
CA ALA A 101 -43.23 13.11 8.94
C ALA A 101 -43.76 11.76 8.42
N THR A 102 -43.01 10.67 8.61
CA THR A 102 -43.44 9.32 8.24
C THR A 102 -44.72 8.92 8.96
N MET A 103 -44.78 9.11 10.29
CA MET A 103 -45.97 8.80 11.08
C MET A 103 -47.18 9.62 10.64
N GLY A 104 -47.02 10.92 10.39
CA GLY A 104 -48.11 11.79 9.92
C GLY A 104 -48.65 11.35 8.56
N VAL A 105 -47.77 10.96 7.62
CA VAL A 105 -48.17 10.44 6.31
C VAL A 105 -48.91 9.10 6.45
N PHE A 106 -48.41 8.18 7.26
CA PHE A 106 -49.08 6.88 7.49
C PHE A 106 -50.43 7.04 8.19
N PHE A 107 -50.53 7.93 9.15
CA PHE A 107 -51.79 8.25 9.81
C PHE A 107 -52.82 8.79 8.80
N TYR A 108 -52.41 9.74 7.95
CA TYR A 108 -53.27 10.31 6.91
C TYR A 108 -53.70 9.27 5.87
N LEU A 109 -52.76 8.45 5.39
CA LEU A 109 -53.07 7.36 4.45
C LEU A 109 -54.03 6.34 5.06
N GLY A 110 -53.83 5.97 6.34
CA GLY A 110 -54.74 5.08 7.05
C GLY A 110 -56.17 5.61 7.11
N ASP A 111 -56.35 6.92 7.36
CA ASP A 111 -57.66 7.56 7.39
C ASP A 111 -58.30 7.62 5.99
N LEU A 112 -57.53 7.93 4.96
CA LEU A 112 -58.01 7.88 3.56
C LEU A 112 -58.44 6.48 3.15
N THR A 113 -57.64 5.46 3.43
CA THR A 113 -57.99 4.07 3.10
C THR A 113 -59.24 3.64 3.86
N ARG A 114 -59.41 4.06 5.12
CA ARG A 114 -60.62 3.81 5.88
C ARG A 114 -61.87 4.44 5.24
N LEU A 115 -61.77 5.69 4.79
CA LEU A 115 -62.85 6.36 4.06
C LEU A 115 -63.23 5.61 2.78
N GLN A 116 -62.23 5.08 2.05
CA GLN A 116 -62.46 4.28 0.84
C GLN A 116 -63.19 2.96 1.14
N VAL A 117 -62.84 2.29 2.25
CA VAL A 117 -63.50 1.03 2.68
C VAL A 117 -64.99 1.23 3.00
N ARG A 118 -65.38 2.45 3.41
CA ARG A 118 -66.79 2.80 3.69
C ARG A 118 -67.59 3.12 2.44
N TRP A 119 -66.96 3.29 1.28
CA TRP A 119 -67.67 3.57 0.03
C TRP A 119 -68.24 2.29 -0.57
N ILE A 120 -69.50 2.36 -0.99
CA ILE A 120 -70.27 1.23 -1.57
C ILE A 120 -69.59 0.62 -2.80
N THR A 121 -68.76 1.38 -3.51
CA THR A 121 -68.06 0.95 -4.73
C THR A 121 -66.81 0.10 -4.47
N HIS A 122 -66.33 0.02 -3.23
CA HIS A 122 -65.10 -0.68 -2.89
C HIS A 122 -65.42 -2.05 -2.28
N SER A 123 -64.67 -3.07 -2.70
CA SER A 123 -64.75 -4.41 -2.15
C SER A 123 -63.35 -4.95 -1.87
N VAL A 124 -63.21 -5.71 -0.78
CA VAL A 124 -61.95 -6.38 -0.45
C VAL A 124 -61.96 -7.76 -1.10
N SER A 125 -60.91 -8.09 -1.86
CA SER A 125 -60.81 -9.34 -2.65
C SER A 125 -60.55 -10.61 -1.80
N GLY A 126 -60.99 -10.65 -0.54
CA GLY A 126 -60.70 -11.73 0.41
C GLY A 126 -61.92 -12.13 1.25
N ARG A 127 -61.83 -13.27 1.93
CA ARG A 127 -62.87 -13.79 2.84
C ARG A 127 -63.12 -12.93 4.10
N LEU A 128 -62.43 -11.80 4.25
CA LEU A 128 -62.60 -10.88 5.37
C LEU A 128 -63.77 -9.93 5.10
N PRO A 129 -64.76 -9.84 6.00
CA PRO A 129 -65.82 -8.84 5.90
C PRO A 129 -65.23 -7.42 5.87
N LEU A 130 -65.81 -6.51 5.07
CA LEU A 130 -65.41 -5.10 5.03
C LEU A 130 -65.46 -4.44 6.42
N GLU A 131 -66.43 -4.83 7.25
CA GLU A 131 -66.56 -4.34 8.64
C GLU A 131 -65.37 -4.75 9.53
N SER A 132 -64.84 -5.96 9.34
CA SER A 132 -63.64 -6.41 10.06
C SER A 132 -62.41 -5.61 9.64
N PHE A 133 -62.33 -5.23 8.36
CA PHE A 133 -61.24 -4.41 7.86
C PHE A 133 -61.35 -2.94 8.31
N ASP A 134 -62.55 -2.34 8.32
CA ASP A 134 -62.78 -1.00 8.93
C ASP A 134 -62.42 -1.00 10.42
N SER A 135 -62.81 -2.05 11.14
CA SER A 135 -62.50 -2.21 12.57
C SER A 135 -61.00 -2.32 12.82
N LEU A 136 -60.26 -3.09 12.00
CA LEU A 136 -58.80 -3.19 12.10
C LEU A 136 -58.13 -1.85 11.83
N LEU A 137 -58.56 -1.10 10.81
CA LEU A 137 -58.01 0.23 10.53
C LEU A 137 -58.31 1.24 11.65
N GLU A 138 -59.48 1.16 12.29
CA GLU A 138 -59.83 1.99 13.44
C GLU A 138 -58.98 1.67 14.69
N LEU A 139 -58.79 0.39 14.99
CA LEU A 139 -57.93 -0.07 16.09
C LEU A 139 -56.47 0.30 15.82
N THR A 140 -56.01 0.16 14.58
CA THR A 140 -54.67 0.60 14.16
C THR A 140 -54.53 2.11 14.31
N ARG A 141 -55.53 2.92 13.96
CA ARG A 141 -55.49 4.39 14.08
C ARG A 141 -55.37 4.86 15.53
N SER A 142 -56.21 4.31 16.42
CA SER A 142 -56.18 4.66 17.84
C SER A 142 -54.89 4.20 18.51
N GLY A 143 -54.42 3.00 18.20
CA GLY A 143 -53.10 2.51 18.62
C GLY A 143 -51.96 3.38 18.11
N MET A 144 -51.94 3.72 16.82
CA MET A 144 -50.93 4.58 16.20
C MET A 144 -50.85 5.95 16.89
N LEU A 145 -51.97 6.62 17.15
CA LEU A 145 -51.94 7.91 17.84
C LEU A 145 -51.30 7.84 19.23
N ALA A 146 -51.63 6.78 19.99
CA ALA A 146 -51.06 6.57 21.31
C ALA A 146 -49.55 6.29 21.25
N VAL A 147 -49.12 5.47 20.29
CA VAL A 147 -47.69 5.17 20.06
C VAL A 147 -46.94 6.42 19.63
N VAL A 148 -47.46 7.17 18.65
CA VAL A 148 -46.84 8.41 18.17
C VAL A 148 -46.68 9.41 19.32
N ALA A 149 -47.73 9.62 20.11
CA ALA A 149 -47.68 10.55 21.23
C ALA A 149 -46.66 10.12 22.31
N GLY A 150 -46.65 8.84 22.68
CA GLY A 150 -45.70 8.30 23.65
C GLY A 150 -44.26 8.36 23.17
N GLN A 151 -44.03 7.92 21.93
CA GLN A 151 -42.68 7.83 21.36
C GLN A 151 -42.08 9.19 21.12
N LEU A 152 -42.85 10.17 20.63
CA LEU A 152 -42.35 11.53 20.47
C LEU A 152 -41.90 12.10 21.81
N LEU A 153 -42.73 11.98 22.86
CA LEU A 153 -42.34 12.46 24.19
C LEU A 153 -41.07 11.77 24.68
N ALA A 154 -40.97 10.45 24.49
CA ALA A 154 -39.81 9.65 24.86
C ALA A 154 -38.55 10.07 24.09
N LEU A 155 -38.66 10.33 22.78
CA LEU A 155 -37.56 10.80 21.94
C LEU A 155 -37.08 12.21 22.34
N PHE A 156 -37.96 13.09 22.82
CA PHE A 156 -37.53 14.38 23.36
C PHE A 156 -36.86 14.28 24.74
N ILE A 157 -37.38 13.41 25.61
CA ILE A 157 -36.89 13.28 26.99
C ILE A 157 -35.60 12.47 27.06
N MET A 158 -35.41 11.47 26.20
CA MET A 158 -34.24 10.59 26.21
C MET A 158 -32.90 11.35 26.14
N PRO A 159 -32.65 12.30 25.20
CA PRO A 159 -31.43 13.11 25.17
C PRO A 159 -31.24 13.97 26.41
N VAL A 160 -32.32 14.52 26.95
CA VAL A 160 -32.28 15.38 28.14
C VAL A 160 -31.87 14.55 29.36
N ALA A 161 -32.45 13.36 29.51
CA ALA A 161 -32.06 12.42 30.55
C ALA A 161 -30.60 11.95 30.38
N PHE A 162 -30.19 11.63 29.16
CA PHE A 162 -28.81 11.21 28.87
C PHE A 162 -27.80 12.31 29.20
N SER A 163 -28.04 13.54 28.71
CA SER A 163 -27.16 14.69 28.95
C SER A 163 -27.09 15.07 30.43
N ARG A 164 -28.20 15.05 31.16
CA ARG A 164 -28.23 15.24 32.63
C ARG A 164 -27.36 14.22 33.35
N LEU A 165 -27.51 12.92 33.03
CA LEU A 165 -26.71 11.85 33.65
C LEU A 165 -25.23 11.94 33.30
N ARG A 166 -24.92 12.35 32.06
CA ARG A 166 -23.54 12.55 31.60
C ARG A 166 -22.88 13.74 32.30
N ASN A 167 -23.60 14.84 32.46
CA ASN A 167 -23.13 16.05 33.15
C ASN A 167 -22.93 15.81 34.66
N ALA A 168 -23.67 14.88 35.25
CA ALA A 168 -23.47 14.42 36.63
C ALA A 168 -22.25 13.49 36.82
N GLY A 169 -21.52 13.16 35.75
CA GLY A 169 -20.29 12.37 35.82
C GLY A 169 -20.49 10.86 35.90
N HIS A 170 -21.68 10.34 35.57
CA HIS A 170 -21.94 8.89 35.62
C HIS A 170 -21.25 8.12 34.46
N ARG A 171 -20.99 6.83 34.70
CA ARG A 171 -20.42 5.91 33.69
C ARG A 171 -21.40 5.70 32.53
N MET A 172 -20.86 5.35 31.35
CA MET A 172 -21.64 5.18 30.11
C MET A 172 -22.83 4.23 30.27
N LEU A 173 -22.65 3.12 30.98
CA LEU A 173 -23.73 2.17 31.26
C LEU A 173 -24.90 2.80 31.99
N VAL A 174 -24.60 3.63 33.00
CA VAL A 174 -25.60 4.31 33.82
C VAL A 174 -26.31 5.39 33.00
N CYS A 175 -25.59 6.13 32.16
CA CYS A 175 -26.17 7.09 31.24
C CYS A 175 -27.16 6.42 30.27
N CYS A 176 -26.73 5.36 29.57
CA CYS A 176 -27.56 4.65 28.60
C CYS A 176 -28.78 3.99 29.26
N CYS A 177 -28.55 3.28 30.38
CA CYS A 177 -29.62 2.62 31.11
C CYS A 177 -30.63 3.62 31.67
N GLY A 178 -30.15 4.69 32.30
CA GLY A 178 -31.01 5.71 32.90
C GLY A 178 -31.82 6.48 31.86
N SER A 179 -31.21 6.91 30.75
CA SER A 179 -31.95 7.65 29.71
C SER A 179 -33.01 6.78 29.04
N LEU A 180 -32.70 5.51 28.77
CA LEU A 180 -33.61 4.59 28.12
C LEU A 180 -34.76 4.16 29.06
N THR A 181 -34.47 3.99 30.36
CA THR A 181 -35.49 3.72 31.39
C THR A 181 -36.49 4.88 31.49
N VAL A 182 -36.01 6.13 31.57
CA VAL A 182 -36.91 7.30 31.65
C VAL A 182 -37.75 7.43 30.39
N ALA A 183 -37.16 7.23 29.22
CA ALA A 183 -37.86 7.28 27.94
C ALA A 183 -38.97 6.21 27.85
N LEU A 184 -38.66 4.95 28.18
CA LEU A 184 -39.63 3.85 28.15
C LEU A 184 -40.73 4.01 29.20
N LEU A 185 -40.41 4.56 30.38
CA LEU A 185 -41.40 4.83 31.41
C LEU A 185 -42.43 5.85 30.93
N VAL A 186 -41.96 6.96 30.35
CA VAL A 186 -42.82 7.98 29.77
C VAL A 186 -43.66 7.41 28.64
N ASP A 187 -43.03 6.72 27.68
CA ASP A 187 -43.71 6.14 26.53
C ASP A 187 -44.84 5.20 26.96
N THR A 188 -44.56 4.31 27.91
CA THR A 188 -45.54 3.33 28.41
C THR A 188 -46.70 4.01 29.14
N LEU A 189 -46.42 5.03 29.95
CA LEU A 189 -47.47 5.78 30.66
C LEU A 189 -48.39 6.52 29.69
N VAL A 190 -47.82 7.19 28.69
CA VAL A 190 -48.61 7.92 27.68
C VAL A 190 -49.43 6.96 26.84
N TYR A 191 -48.83 5.84 26.42
CA TYR A 191 -49.52 4.80 25.65
C TYR A 191 -50.74 4.26 26.40
N GLU A 192 -50.56 3.73 27.61
CA GLU A 192 -51.65 3.15 28.42
C GLU A 192 -52.75 4.17 28.73
N LEU A 193 -52.38 5.43 28.98
CA LEU A 193 -53.34 6.50 29.26
C LEU A 193 -54.19 6.88 28.04
N LEU A 194 -53.64 6.75 26.83
CA LEU A 194 -54.35 7.08 25.58
C LEU A 194 -55.11 5.88 25.01
N THR A 195 -54.64 4.64 25.24
CA THR A 195 -55.30 3.43 24.73
C THR A 195 -56.38 2.89 25.68
N VAL A 196 -56.12 2.90 26.98
CA VAL A 196 -57.00 2.28 27.98
C VAL A 196 -57.66 3.41 28.78
N GLY A 197 -58.87 3.80 28.37
CA GLY A 197 -59.59 4.91 29.03
C GLY A 197 -60.11 4.62 30.45
N ASN A 198 -59.90 3.43 30.99
CA ASN A 198 -60.43 2.99 32.29
C ASN A 198 -59.33 2.67 33.31
N TRP A 199 -59.37 3.34 34.47
CA TRP A 199 -58.33 3.24 35.51
C TRP A 199 -58.14 1.83 36.07
N GLN A 200 -59.22 1.04 36.17
CA GLN A 200 -59.13 -0.34 36.65
C GLN A 200 -58.35 -1.25 35.70
N GLU A 201 -58.44 -0.99 34.40
CA GLU A 201 -57.80 -1.79 33.36
C GLU A 201 -56.35 -1.37 33.16
N ILE A 202 -56.06 -0.05 33.21
CA ILE A 202 -54.70 0.49 33.27
C ILE A 202 -53.90 -0.15 34.41
N SER A 203 -54.50 -0.29 35.60
CA SER A 203 -53.79 -0.88 36.76
C SER A 203 -53.37 -2.33 36.54
N ARG A 204 -54.05 -3.07 35.64
CA ARG A 204 -53.76 -4.47 35.31
C ARG A 204 -52.71 -4.61 34.22
N THR A 205 -52.70 -3.72 33.22
CA THR A 205 -51.78 -3.77 32.07
C THR A 205 -50.49 -3.01 32.29
N LEU A 206 -50.54 -1.90 33.04
CA LEU A 206 -49.39 -1.00 33.20
C LEU A 206 -48.19 -1.67 33.86
N LEU A 207 -48.39 -2.36 34.99
CA LEU A 207 -47.27 -2.94 35.75
C LEU A 207 -46.57 -4.08 34.98
N PRO A 208 -47.27 -5.06 34.37
CA PRO A 208 -46.65 -6.06 33.51
C PRO A 208 -45.92 -5.45 32.30
N THR A 209 -46.56 -4.53 31.58
CA THR A 209 -45.98 -3.89 30.39
C THR A 209 -44.72 -3.10 30.76
N LEU A 210 -44.78 -2.30 31.82
CA LEU A 210 -43.64 -1.53 32.29
C LEU A 210 -42.49 -2.43 32.77
N ALA A 211 -42.79 -3.49 33.53
CA ALA A 211 -41.77 -4.41 34.03
C ALA A 211 -40.99 -5.07 32.87
N VAL A 212 -41.69 -5.58 31.85
CA VAL A 212 -41.05 -6.24 30.71
C VAL A 212 -40.27 -5.23 29.87
N ARG A 213 -40.81 -4.03 29.61
CA ARG A 213 -40.11 -2.99 28.83
C ARG A 213 -38.87 -2.47 29.55
N LEU A 214 -38.92 -2.26 30.86
CA LEU A 214 -37.75 -1.83 31.62
C LEU A 214 -36.68 -2.92 31.66
N LEU A 215 -37.04 -4.18 31.88
CA LEU A 215 -36.07 -5.28 31.90
C LEU A 215 -35.41 -5.46 30.52
N SER A 216 -36.21 -5.37 29.46
CA SER A 216 -35.76 -5.36 28.06
C SER A 216 -34.85 -4.16 27.77
N GLY A 217 -35.22 -2.98 28.24
CA GLY A 217 -34.46 -1.74 28.07
C GLY A 217 -33.11 -1.77 28.78
N ILE A 218 -33.05 -2.28 30.01
CA ILE A 218 -31.80 -2.48 30.76
C ILE A 218 -30.88 -3.46 30.01
N TYR A 219 -31.44 -4.56 29.53
CA TYR A 219 -30.70 -5.56 28.76
C TYR A 219 -30.10 -4.97 27.46
N LEU A 220 -30.91 -4.26 26.66
CA LEU A 220 -30.40 -3.60 25.45
C LEU A 220 -29.45 -2.44 25.76
N ALA A 221 -29.64 -1.70 26.83
CA ALA A 221 -28.72 -0.65 27.25
C ALA A 221 -27.34 -1.22 27.63
N CYS A 222 -27.30 -2.42 28.21
CA CYS A 222 -26.05 -3.14 28.46
C CYS A 222 -25.34 -3.50 27.15
N LEU A 223 -26.07 -4.09 26.18
CA LEU A 223 -25.54 -4.41 24.85
C LEU A 223 -25.05 -3.16 24.09
N LEU A 224 -25.85 -2.09 24.12
CA LEU A 224 -25.51 -0.80 23.53
C LEU A 224 -24.22 -0.24 24.13
N THR A 225 -24.10 -0.31 25.46
CA THR A 225 -22.90 0.20 26.15
C THR A 225 -21.67 -0.60 25.77
N LEU A 226 -21.77 -1.94 25.71
CA LEU A 226 -20.68 -2.79 25.25
C LEU A 226 -20.24 -2.41 23.83
N TYR A 227 -21.20 -2.19 22.93
CA TYR A 227 -20.94 -1.78 21.56
C TYR A 227 -20.21 -0.42 21.48
N VAL A 228 -20.74 0.60 22.18
CA VAL A 228 -20.17 1.96 22.16
C VAL A 228 -18.76 2.00 22.78
N VAL A 229 -18.53 1.29 23.89
CA VAL A 229 -17.21 1.22 24.54
C VAL A 229 -16.19 0.51 23.64
N LYS A 230 -16.61 -0.50 22.88
CA LYS A 230 -15.72 -1.22 21.94
C LYS A 230 -15.35 -0.34 20.74
N ILE A 231 -16.32 0.36 20.14
CA ILE A 231 -16.07 1.33 19.06
C ILE A 231 -15.10 2.44 19.51
N GLY A 232 -15.26 2.96 20.73
CA GLY A 232 -14.38 3.99 21.28
C GLY A 232 -12.91 3.56 21.43
N ARG A 233 -12.62 2.25 21.46
CA ARG A 233 -11.25 1.70 21.54
C ARG A 233 -10.63 1.37 20.17
N GLU A 234 -11.43 1.14 19.14
CA GLU A 234 -10.98 0.67 17.82
C GLU A 234 -10.83 1.81 16.77
N SER A 235 -11.05 3.07 17.17
CA SER A 235 -10.94 4.23 16.26
C SER A 235 -9.51 4.52 15.76
N GLU A 236 -8.48 3.80 16.20
CA GLU A 236 -7.10 3.94 15.72
C GLU A 236 -6.51 2.69 15.02
N ALA A 237 -7.20 1.55 14.99
CA ALA A 237 -6.65 0.34 14.39
C ALA A 237 -7.65 -0.39 13.51
N LYS A 238 -7.29 -0.50 12.20
CA LYS A 238 -7.74 -1.45 11.17
C LYS A 238 -9.19 -1.95 11.25
N HIS A 239 -9.95 -1.67 10.19
CA HIS A 239 -11.18 -2.35 9.73
C HIS A 239 -11.48 -3.70 10.41
N VAL A 240 -12.11 -3.67 11.59
CA VAL A 240 -12.71 -4.86 12.20
C VAL A 240 -13.96 -5.17 11.38
N ARG A 241 -13.99 -6.37 10.76
CA ARG A 241 -15.19 -6.86 10.07
C ARG A 241 -16.29 -7.00 11.12
N ALA A 242 -17.44 -6.35 10.94
CA ALA A 242 -18.58 -6.40 11.87
C ALA A 242 -19.02 -7.83 12.25
N LEU A 243 -18.71 -8.81 11.39
CA LEU A 243 -18.89 -10.24 11.63
C LEU A 243 -18.07 -10.77 12.83
N GLU A 244 -16.93 -10.16 13.17
CA GLU A 244 -16.11 -10.54 14.34
C GLU A 244 -16.75 -10.19 15.67
N ILE A 245 -17.61 -9.17 15.72
CA ILE A 245 -18.40 -8.84 16.91
C ILE A 245 -19.50 -9.88 17.12
N ILE A 246 -20.13 -10.35 16.03
CA ILE A 246 -21.06 -11.48 16.03
C ILE A 246 -20.33 -12.76 16.48
N PHE A 247 -19.16 -13.05 15.92
CA PHE A 247 -18.40 -14.26 16.27
C PHE A 247 -17.80 -14.22 17.67
N ALA A 248 -17.52 -13.04 18.23
CA ALA A 248 -17.17 -12.89 19.64
C ALA A 248 -18.36 -13.23 20.56
N PHE A 249 -19.60 -12.99 20.11
CA PHE A 249 -20.82 -13.36 20.84
C PHE A 249 -21.12 -14.87 20.77
N PHE A 250 -20.79 -15.53 19.65
CA PHE A 250 -20.88 -17.01 19.50
C PHE A 250 -19.59 -17.76 19.89
N GLY A 251 -18.64 -17.08 20.52
CA GLY A 251 -17.21 -17.41 20.56
C GLY A 251 -16.75 -18.52 21.50
N SER A 252 -17.41 -19.68 21.52
CA SER A 252 -16.75 -20.92 22.00
C SER A 252 -16.26 -21.83 20.86
N TYR A 253 -16.68 -21.62 19.60
CA TYR A 253 -16.41 -22.57 18.51
C TYR A 253 -15.45 -22.07 17.41
N SER A 254 -15.35 -20.75 17.16
CA SER A 254 -14.70 -20.24 15.93
C SER A 254 -13.21 -19.91 16.05
N ARG A 255 -12.64 -19.89 17.25
CA ARG A 255 -11.26 -19.42 17.46
C ARG A 255 -10.22 -20.29 16.76
N SER A 256 -10.47 -21.61 16.67
CA SER A 256 -9.58 -22.56 16.01
C SER A 256 -9.63 -22.43 14.48
N LYS A 257 -10.84 -22.38 13.89
CA LYS A 257 -11.02 -22.31 12.44
C LYS A 257 -10.58 -20.98 11.83
N LEU A 258 -10.74 -19.88 12.56
CA LEU A 258 -10.28 -18.56 12.09
C LEU A 258 -8.75 -18.47 12.13
N LEU A 259 -8.12 -19.04 13.16
CA LEU A 259 -6.66 -19.09 13.24
C LEU A 259 -6.10 -19.96 12.12
N GLU A 260 -6.72 -21.11 11.88
CA GLU A 260 -6.35 -22.02 10.78
C GLU A 260 -6.54 -21.37 9.41
N ALA A 261 -7.66 -20.68 9.16
CA ALA A 261 -7.88 -19.96 7.91
C ALA A 261 -6.89 -18.80 7.71
N ASN A 262 -6.59 -18.03 8.76
CA ASN A 262 -5.59 -16.97 8.69
C ASN A 262 -4.18 -17.54 8.45
N LEU A 263 -3.83 -18.66 9.10
CA LEU A 263 -2.54 -19.32 8.90
C LEU A 263 -2.41 -19.84 7.46
N MET A 264 -3.45 -20.50 6.93
CA MET A 264 -3.47 -20.97 5.54
C MET A 264 -3.40 -19.81 4.54
N GLU A 265 -4.09 -18.70 4.81
CA GLU A 265 -4.03 -17.51 3.96
C GLU A 265 -2.64 -16.87 3.97
N TRP A 266 -2.02 -16.73 5.15
CA TRP A 266 -0.66 -16.19 5.28
C TRP A 266 0.39 -17.11 4.65
N GLU A 267 0.34 -18.41 4.92
CA GLU A 267 1.25 -19.41 4.31
C GLU A 267 1.12 -19.40 2.78
N GLY A 268 -0.12 -19.37 2.27
CA GLY A 268 -0.39 -19.26 0.84
C GLY A 268 0.20 -18.01 0.21
N ARG A 269 0.02 -16.83 0.84
CA ARG A 269 0.59 -15.56 0.36
C ARG A 269 2.12 -15.59 0.33
N TYR A 270 2.77 -16.07 1.40
CA TYR A 270 4.23 -16.16 1.44
C TYR A 270 4.78 -17.11 0.39
N ARG A 271 4.15 -18.28 0.22
CA ARG A 271 4.54 -19.23 -0.84
C ARG A 271 4.44 -18.61 -2.22
N VAL A 272 3.35 -17.90 -2.53
CA VAL A 272 3.18 -17.21 -3.82
C VAL A 272 4.24 -16.14 -4.05
N ILE A 273 4.63 -15.39 -3.01
CA ILE A 273 5.68 -14.36 -3.12
C ILE A 273 7.04 -15.00 -3.38
N LEU A 274 7.42 -16.04 -2.61
CA LEU A 274 8.71 -16.71 -2.75
C LEU A 274 8.84 -17.42 -4.11
N GLU A 275 7.77 -18.09 -4.57
CA GLU A 275 7.75 -18.84 -5.84
C GLU A 275 7.78 -17.96 -7.09
N ASN A 276 7.31 -16.71 -6.98
CA ASN A 276 7.34 -15.74 -8.08
C ASN A 276 8.51 -14.76 -8.01
N ALA A 277 9.37 -14.85 -6.99
CA ALA A 277 10.59 -14.05 -6.95
C ALA A 277 11.52 -14.42 -8.11
N SER A 278 12.10 -13.41 -8.76
CA SER A 278 13.03 -13.61 -9.88
C SER A 278 14.42 -14.08 -9.43
N GLU A 279 14.79 -13.81 -8.18
CA GLU A 279 16.05 -14.24 -7.59
C GLU A 279 15.93 -15.69 -7.08
N MET A 280 17.02 -16.44 -7.20
CA MET A 280 17.14 -17.75 -6.56
C MET A 280 17.12 -17.57 -5.05
N ILE A 281 16.21 -18.24 -4.37
CA ILE A 281 16.14 -18.29 -2.91
C ILE A 281 16.21 -19.75 -2.50
N VAL A 282 17.26 -20.09 -1.75
CA VAL A 282 17.50 -21.45 -1.24
C VAL A 282 17.73 -21.39 0.26
N VAL A 283 16.97 -22.16 1.02
CA VAL A 283 17.17 -22.33 2.45
C VAL A 283 18.01 -23.58 2.67
N VAL A 284 19.14 -23.45 3.35
CA VAL A 284 20.06 -24.56 3.64
C VAL A 284 20.25 -24.75 5.14
N ASP A 285 20.60 -25.99 5.53
CA ASP A 285 20.97 -26.32 6.90
C ASP A 285 22.42 -25.95 7.24
N ARG A 286 22.86 -26.30 8.46
CA ARG A 286 24.23 -26.11 8.94
C ARG A 286 25.31 -26.89 8.18
N ASN A 287 24.96 -27.73 7.21
CA ASN A 287 25.90 -28.48 6.39
C ASN A 287 25.80 -28.11 4.91
N GLY A 288 25.00 -27.09 4.56
CA GLY A 288 24.76 -26.69 3.16
C GLY A 288 23.70 -27.55 2.46
N LYS A 289 22.97 -28.39 3.19
CA LYS A 289 21.89 -29.22 2.64
C LYS A 289 20.64 -28.38 2.41
N ILE A 290 20.08 -28.44 1.21
CA ILE A 290 18.89 -27.68 0.81
C ILE A 290 17.67 -28.22 1.57
N LEU A 291 17.06 -27.35 2.37
CA LEU A 291 15.81 -27.58 3.07
C LEU A 291 14.61 -27.17 2.22
N ASP A 292 14.71 -26.02 1.54
CA ASP A 292 13.66 -25.47 0.69
C ASP A 292 14.26 -24.60 -0.42
N ALA A 293 13.57 -24.47 -1.55
CA ALA A 293 14.04 -23.70 -2.70
C ALA A 293 12.87 -23.21 -3.55
N ASN A 294 12.93 -21.96 -4.03
CA ASN A 294 11.88 -21.42 -4.90
C ASN A 294 12.01 -21.87 -6.36
N ARG A 295 10.98 -21.65 -7.17
CA ARG A 295 10.99 -21.96 -8.61
C ARG A 295 12.16 -21.34 -9.38
N ALA A 296 12.61 -20.13 -9.02
CA ALA A 296 13.77 -19.51 -9.67
C ALA A 296 15.06 -20.30 -9.44
N ALA A 297 15.27 -20.81 -8.22
CA ALA A 297 16.38 -21.70 -7.90
C ALA A 297 16.39 -22.95 -8.79
N GLY A 298 15.22 -23.59 -8.98
CA GLY A 298 15.10 -24.77 -9.84
C GLY A 298 15.47 -24.52 -11.30
N LYS A 299 15.10 -23.34 -11.84
CA LYS A 299 15.47 -22.94 -13.20
C LYS A 299 16.95 -22.60 -13.35
N MET A 300 17.54 -21.95 -12.34
CA MET A 300 18.94 -21.53 -12.37
C MET A 300 19.90 -22.72 -12.16
N LEU A 301 19.56 -23.62 -11.24
CA LEU A 301 20.34 -24.82 -10.91
C LEU A 301 20.01 -26.03 -11.81
N ASP A 302 19.16 -25.83 -12.82
CA ASP A 302 18.68 -26.84 -13.78
C ASP A 302 18.25 -28.17 -13.13
N SER A 303 17.51 -28.07 -12.02
CA SER A 303 17.08 -29.24 -11.26
C SER A 303 15.74 -29.01 -10.59
N THR A 304 14.84 -29.98 -10.74
CA THR A 304 13.51 -29.98 -10.12
C THR A 304 13.50 -30.65 -8.74
N ALA A 305 14.55 -31.39 -8.37
CA ALA A 305 14.67 -32.14 -7.13
C ALA A 305 15.85 -31.64 -6.28
N LEU A 306 15.75 -30.38 -5.84
CA LEU A 306 16.79 -29.69 -5.07
C LEU A 306 16.80 -30.08 -3.58
N THR A 307 15.63 -30.35 -3.00
CA THR A 307 15.50 -30.62 -1.56
C THR A 307 16.27 -31.88 -1.16
N GLY A 308 17.09 -31.74 -0.11
CA GLY A 308 17.92 -32.81 0.42
C GLY A 308 19.30 -32.97 -0.22
N ARG A 309 19.60 -32.29 -1.34
CA ARG A 309 20.95 -32.24 -1.93
C ARG A 309 21.82 -31.17 -1.24
N ASN A 310 23.13 -31.27 -1.40
CA ASN A 310 24.06 -30.24 -0.91
C ASN A 310 24.22 -29.17 -2.01
N PHE A 311 24.14 -27.88 -1.65
CA PHE A 311 24.30 -26.80 -2.62
C PHE A 311 25.68 -26.80 -3.29
N ASP A 312 26.71 -27.27 -2.58
CA ASP A 312 28.09 -27.40 -3.07
C ASP A 312 28.20 -28.22 -4.36
N SER A 313 27.29 -29.18 -4.60
CA SER A 313 27.39 -30.08 -5.76
C SER A 313 27.16 -29.38 -7.10
N PHE A 314 26.57 -28.18 -7.07
CA PHE A 314 26.29 -27.40 -8.28
C PHE A 314 27.43 -26.43 -8.62
N LEU A 315 28.37 -26.22 -7.69
CA LEU A 315 29.47 -25.26 -7.85
C LEU A 315 30.72 -25.93 -8.42
N ASN A 316 31.54 -25.13 -9.11
CA ASN A 316 32.89 -25.56 -9.48
C ASN A 316 33.78 -25.77 -8.24
N LYS A 317 34.84 -26.56 -8.39
CA LYS A 317 35.72 -26.95 -7.27
C LYS A 317 36.36 -25.75 -6.55
N TYR A 318 36.78 -24.73 -7.30
CA TYR A 318 37.35 -23.50 -6.74
C TYR A 318 36.30 -22.67 -5.97
N ASP A 319 35.09 -22.63 -6.50
CA ASP A 319 33.96 -21.87 -6.00
C ASP A 319 33.27 -22.52 -4.79
N THR A 320 33.39 -23.85 -4.68
CA THR A 320 32.94 -24.63 -3.51
C THR A 320 33.67 -24.19 -2.24
N ASP A 321 34.98 -23.94 -2.33
CA ASP A 321 35.79 -23.52 -1.19
C ASP A 321 35.41 -22.10 -0.73
N ILE A 322 35.15 -21.20 -1.68
CA ILE A 322 34.66 -19.83 -1.41
C ILE A 322 33.29 -19.88 -0.73
N PHE A 323 32.38 -20.72 -1.23
CA PHE A 323 31.04 -20.86 -0.67
C PHE A 323 31.08 -21.42 0.75
N ARG A 324 31.87 -22.47 1.02
CA ARG A 324 32.06 -23.03 2.38
C ARG A 324 32.65 -22.02 3.35
N GLN A 325 33.63 -21.24 2.91
CA GLN A 325 34.22 -20.22 3.77
C GLN A 325 33.22 -19.12 4.13
N ASN A 326 32.38 -18.71 3.17
CA ASN A 326 31.32 -17.74 3.43
C ASN A 326 30.22 -18.32 4.33
N LEU A 327 29.80 -19.57 4.10
CA LEU A 327 28.87 -20.29 4.98
C LEU A 327 29.35 -20.37 6.43
N GLN A 328 30.66 -20.49 6.67
CA GLN A 328 31.24 -20.46 8.02
C GLN A 328 31.22 -19.04 8.59
N LYS A 329 31.65 -18.03 7.81
CA LYS A 329 31.67 -16.62 8.24
C LYS A 329 30.28 -16.08 8.62
N SER A 330 29.24 -16.44 7.89
CA SER A 330 27.85 -16.02 8.18
C SER A 330 27.28 -16.66 9.45
N ARG A 331 27.91 -17.73 9.98
CA ARG A 331 27.53 -18.32 11.28
C ARG A 331 28.10 -17.53 12.43
N ASP A 332 29.38 -17.18 12.33
CA ASP A 332 30.11 -16.54 13.43
C ASP A 332 29.78 -15.05 13.55
N THR A 333 29.30 -14.44 12.46
CA THR A 333 28.95 -13.02 12.42
C THR A 333 27.43 -12.88 12.29
N SER A 334 26.75 -12.38 13.33
CA SER A 334 25.30 -12.08 13.30
C SER A 334 24.92 -10.96 12.31
N SER A 335 25.90 -10.37 11.63
CA SER A 335 25.75 -9.38 10.57
C SER A 335 26.22 -10.03 9.26
N GLY A 336 25.33 -10.08 8.27
CA GLY A 336 25.42 -10.95 7.09
C GLY A 336 26.76 -10.96 6.36
N SER A 337 27.08 -12.11 5.75
CA SER A 337 28.25 -12.23 4.88
C SER A 337 28.06 -11.39 3.62
N GLY A 338 29.13 -10.72 3.19
CA GLY A 338 29.15 -9.94 1.95
C GLY A 338 28.79 -10.76 0.70
N GLN A 339 28.44 -10.03 -0.35
CA GLN A 339 28.14 -10.58 -1.67
C GLN A 339 29.41 -11.18 -2.29
N PHE A 340 29.32 -12.37 -2.86
CA PHE A 340 30.41 -13.02 -3.59
C PHE A 340 29.93 -13.57 -4.92
N TYR A 341 30.86 -13.71 -5.87
CA TYR A 341 30.57 -14.13 -7.23
C TYR A 341 30.99 -15.57 -7.43
N VAL A 342 30.14 -16.32 -8.12
CA VAL A 342 30.32 -17.76 -8.32
C VAL A 342 29.89 -18.12 -9.73
N GLU A 343 30.59 -19.06 -10.34
CA GLU A 343 30.30 -19.56 -11.67
C GLU A 343 29.68 -20.96 -11.57
N LEU A 344 28.46 -21.10 -12.10
CA LEU A 344 27.78 -22.39 -12.18
C LEU A 344 28.19 -23.09 -13.47
N ALA A 345 28.74 -24.30 -13.33
CA ALA A 345 28.89 -25.23 -14.43
C ALA A 345 27.53 -25.87 -14.72
N ARG A 346 26.94 -25.57 -15.88
CA ARG A 346 25.81 -26.35 -16.39
C ARG A 346 26.34 -27.62 -17.05
N GLU A 347 25.89 -28.77 -16.60
CA GLU A 347 26.02 -30.00 -17.40
C GLU A 347 25.10 -29.86 -18.62
N GLU A 348 25.64 -30.07 -19.83
CA GLU A 348 24.90 -30.03 -21.08
C GLU A 348 23.84 -31.14 -21.10
N THR A 349 22.62 -30.81 -20.69
CA THR A 349 21.46 -31.70 -20.86
C THR A 349 20.71 -31.45 -22.17
N ASP A 350 21.04 -30.39 -22.92
CA ASP A 350 20.30 -29.97 -24.13
C ASP A 350 21.25 -29.56 -25.29
N PRO A 351 21.18 -30.19 -26.49
CA PRO A 351 22.08 -29.91 -27.61
C PRO A 351 21.94 -28.52 -28.26
N GLU A 352 20.90 -27.75 -27.92
CA GLU A 352 20.65 -26.39 -28.43
C GLU A 352 20.90 -25.28 -27.38
N ALA A 353 21.24 -25.63 -26.14
CA ALA A 353 21.49 -24.63 -25.11
C ALA A 353 22.86 -23.99 -25.29
N ILE A 354 22.89 -22.66 -25.37
CA ILE A 354 24.09 -21.83 -25.40
C ILE A 354 25.01 -22.28 -24.25
N SER A 355 26.11 -22.94 -24.61
CA SER A 355 27.21 -23.30 -23.71
C SER A 355 27.83 -22.03 -23.14
N GLY A 356 27.21 -21.50 -22.09
CA GLY A 356 27.65 -20.32 -21.37
C GLY A 356 27.60 -20.61 -19.88
N ASN A 357 28.74 -20.43 -19.21
CA ASN A 357 28.81 -20.46 -17.77
C ASN A 357 27.91 -19.36 -17.19
N LEU A 358 27.03 -19.74 -16.25
CA LEU A 358 26.12 -18.81 -15.60
C LEU A 358 26.87 -18.11 -14.46
N GLN A 359 26.94 -16.78 -14.49
CA GLN A 359 27.56 -16.00 -13.43
C GLN A 359 26.51 -15.57 -12.41
N LEU A 360 26.67 -16.03 -11.18
CA LEU A 360 25.80 -15.68 -10.06
C LEU A 360 26.49 -14.79 -9.05
N ALA A 361 25.75 -13.80 -8.55
CA ALA A 361 26.09 -13.11 -7.33
C ALA A 361 25.30 -13.72 -6.18
N LEU A 362 25.99 -14.37 -5.24
CA LEU A 362 25.41 -15.04 -4.09
C LEU A 362 25.54 -14.18 -2.82
N THR A 363 24.50 -14.22 -1.99
CA THR A 363 24.48 -13.63 -0.65
C THR A 363 23.95 -14.65 0.33
N VAL A 364 24.66 -14.88 1.43
CA VAL A 364 24.26 -15.83 2.48
C VAL A 364 23.86 -15.07 3.74
N THR A 365 22.69 -15.36 4.28
CA THR A 365 22.16 -14.69 5.47
C THR A 365 21.69 -15.70 6.51
N PRO A 366 22.01 -15.50 7.80
CA PRO A 366 21.52 -16.38 8.84
C PRO A 366 20.03 -16.16 9.10
N LEU A 367 19.29 -17.26 9.23
CA LEU A 367 17.86 -17.27 9.53
C LEU A 367 17.62 -18.12 10.79
N SER A 368 17.09 -17.48 11.83
CA SER A 368 16.70 -18.16 13.07
C SER A 368 15.18 -18.12 13.20
N ILE A 369 14.53 -19.28 13.06
CA ILE A 369 13.09 -19.45 13.28
C ILE A 369 12.90 -20.44 14.42
N GLY A 370 12.68 -19.91 15.64
CA GLY A 370 12.50 -20.72 16.84
C GLY A 370 13.74 -21.54 17.16
N ALA A 371 13.66 -22.87 17.01
CA ALA A 371 14.77 -23.80 17.21
C ALA A 371 15.51 -24.17 15.91
N LEU A 372 15.02 -23.72 14.75
CA LEU A 372 15.65 -23.99 13.46
C LEU A 372 16.68 -22.90 13.15
N GLU A 373 17.95 -23.26 13.23
CA GLU A 373 19.04 -22.46 12.67
C GLU A 373 19.30 -22.90 11.23
N ALA A 374 18.97 -22.02 10.29
CA ALA A 374 19.15 -22.21 8.86
C ALA A 374 19.90 -21.01 8.26
N LEU A 375 20.33 -21.16 7.01
CA LEU A 375 20.95 -20.09 6.23
C LEU A 375 20.12 -19.91 4.95
N VAL A 376 19.88 -18.67 4.55
CA VAL A 376 19.22 -18.34 3.29
C VAL A 376 20.30 -17.87 2.31
N VAL A 377 20.39 -18.60 1.19
CA VAL A 377 21.24 -18.27 0.05
C VAL A 377 20.36 -17.60 -1.00
N MET A 378 20.65 -16.34 -1.29
CA MET A 378 20.04 -15.59 -2.38
C MET A 378 21.03 -15.51 -3.54
N GLY A 379 20.57 -15.78 -4.76
CA GLY A 379 21.40 -15.73 -5.96
C GLY A 379 20.75 -14.94 -7.09
N ARG A 380 21.51 -14.01 -7.66
CA ARG A 380 21.09 -13.21 -8.82
C ARG A 380 21.98 -13.51 -10.01
N ASP A 381 21.36 -13.70 -11.18
CA ASP A 381 22.05 -13.81 -12.46
C ASP A 381 22.60 -12.44 -12.87
N ILE A 382 23.91 -12.39 -13.11
CA ILE A 382 24.63 -11.20 -13.55
C ILE A 382 25.34 -11.41 -14.89
N THR A 383 25.02 -12.49 -15.60
CA THR A 383 25.70 -12.87 -16.85
C THR A 383 25.55 -11.79 -17.92
N GLU A 384 24.32 -11.33 -18.15
CA GLU A 384 24.02 -10.27 -19.11
C GLU A 384 24.66 -8.94 -18.69
N GLU A 385 24.56 -8.58 -17.41
CA GLU A 385 25.12 -7.34 -16.84
C GLU A 385 26.64 -7.29 -17.05
N ARG A 386 27.34 -8.39 -16.75
CA ARG A 386 28.79 -8.52 -16.96
C ARG A 386 29.16 -8.49 -18.44
N SER A 387 28.38 -9.12 -19.32
CA SER A 387 28.65 -9.08 -20.76
C SER A 387 28.49 -7.68 -21.34
N LEU A 388 27.46 -6.93 -20.92
CA LEU A 388 27.23 -5.57 -21.37
C LEU A 388 28.31 -4.62 -20.85
N GLU A 389 28.77 -4.83 -19.62
CA GLU A 389 29.86 -4.04 -19.04
C GLU A 389 31.18 -4.28 -19.77
N ALA A 390 31.49 -5.53 -20.14
CA ALA A 390 32.65 -5.86 -20.95
C ALA A 390 32.57 -5.27 -22.38
N GLU A 391 31.39 -5.33 -23.02
CA GLU A 391 31.17 -4.74 -24.34
C GLU A 391 31.32 -3.21 -24.31
N LYS A 392 30.74 -2.56 -23.30
CA LYS A 392 30.86 -1.11 -23.09
C LYS A 392 32.32 -0.70 -22.92
N GLN A 393 33.10 -1.46 -22.15
CA GLN A 393 34.52 -1.19 -21.97
C GLN A 393 35.28 -1.27 -23.31
N ARG A 394 35.00 -2.30 -24.12
CA ARG A 394 35.61 -2.47 -25.45
C ARG A 394 35.25 -1.32 -26.40
N LEU A 395 33.98 -0.94 -26.46
CA LEU A 395 33.52 0.18 -27.30
C LEU A 395 34.15 1.50 -26.88
N ASN A 396 34.34 1.73 -25.58
CA ASN A 396 35.00 2.93 -25.08
C ASN A 396 36.48 2.97 -25.51
N GLU A 397 37.18 1.84 -25.46
CA GLU A 397 38.56 1.72 -25.97
C GLU A 397 38.64 1.98 -27.48
N GLU A 398 37.69 1.44 -28.26
CA GLU A 398 37.59 1.68 -29.71
C GLU A 398 37.30 3.17 -30.02
N LEU A 399 36.41 3.82 -29.27
CA LEU A 399 36.09 5.25 -29.42
C LEU A 399 37.30 6.13 -29.14
N VAL A 400 38.02 5.89 -28.03
CA VAL A 400 39.24 6.62 -27.70
C VAL A 400 40.29 6.44 -28.81
N HIS A 401 40.38 5.25 -29.40
CA HIS A 401 41.27 5.02 -30.53
C HIS A 401 40.85 5.80 -31.79
N SER A 402 39.56 5.82 -32.13
CA SER A 402 39.03 6.56 -33.28
C SER A 402 39.23 8.07 -33.16
N GLN A 403 38.97 8.65 -31.98
CA GLN A 403 39.19 10.08 -31.72
C GLN A 403 40.65 10.49 -31.91
N ARG A 404 41.60 9.61 -31.53
CA ARG A 404 43.03 9.84 -31.79
C ARG A 404 43.36 9.85 -33.28
N LEU A 405 42.75 8.95 -34.06
CA LEU A 405 42.94 8.89 -35.52
C LEU A 405 42.36 10.13 -36.21
N GLU A 406 41.19 10.60 -35.77
CA GLU A 406 40.57 11.82 -36.29
C GLU A 406 41.42 13.07 -36.01
N ALA A 407 41.90 13.23 -34.77
CA ALA A 407 42.81 14.32 -34.41
C ALA A 407 44.12 14.27 -35.22
N LEU A 408 44.67 13.05 -35.43
CA LEU A 408 45.85 12.86 -36.27
C LEU A 408 45.56 13.24 -37.74
N GLY A 409 44.37 12.92 -38.26
CA GLY A 409 43.94 13.30 -39.61
C GLY A 409 43.82 14.81 -39.80
N GLN A 410 43.25 15.52 -38.83
CA GLN A 410 43.16 16.98 -38.85
C GLN A 410 44.54 17.64 -38.80
N LEU A 411 45.42 17.17 -37.91
CA LEU A 411 46.80 17.63 -37.83
C LEU A 411 47.59 17.33 -39.12
N ALA A 412 47.44 16.14 -39.68
CA ALA A 412 48.07 15.77 -40.94
C ALA A 412 47.59 16.65 -42.11
N GLY A 413 46.33 17.07 -42.13
CA GLY A 413 45.80 18.02 -43.12
C GLY A 413 46.46 19.39 -43.05
N GLY A 414 46.58 19.96 -41.83
CA GLY A 414 47.27 21.23 -41.61
C GLY A 414 48.76 21.16 -41.93
N VAL A 415 49.43 20.09 -41.53
CA VAL A 415 50.86 19.91 -41.81
C VAL A 415 51.14 19.59 -43.28
N ALA A 416 50.27 18.86 -43.97
CA ALA A 416 50.38 18.66 -45.41
C ALA A 416 50.25 19.97 -46.18
N HIS A 417 49.37 20.86 -45.73
CA HIS A 417 49.24 22.21 -46.29
C HIS A 417 50.54 23.02 -46.10
N ASP A 418 51.10 23.03 -44.89
CA ASP A 418 52.33 23.78 -44.60
C ASP A 418 53.56 23.18 -45.30
N PHE A 419 53.61 21.84 -45.44
CA PHE A 419 54.64 21.17 -46.23
C PHE A 419 54.56 21.56 -47.70
N ASN A 420 53.34 21.60 -48.27
CA ASN A 420 53.14 22.08 -49.64
C ASN A 420 53.57 23.55 -49.78
N ASN A 421 53.32 24.40 -48.78
CA ASN A 421 53.77 25.79 -48.80
C ASN A 421 55.31 25.89 -48.86
N ASN A 422 56.00 25.09 -48.07
CA ASN A 422 57.47 25.04 -48.07
C ASN A 422 58.03 24.54 -49.41
N ILE A 423 57.41 23.52 -50.02
CA ILE A 423 57.80 23.03 -51.35
C ILE A 423 57.62 24.11 -52.42
N HIS A 424 56.50 24.85 -52.40
CA HIS A 424 56.28 25.95 -53.34
C HIS A 424 57.28 27.09 -53.13
N ALA A 425 57.64 27.40 -51.88
CA ALA A 425 58.64 28.41 -51.58
C ALA A 425 60.06 28.01 -52.05
N ILE A 426 60.44 26.73 -51.84
CA ILE A 426 61.69 26.16 -52.37
C ILE A 426 61.71 26.25 -53.90
N LEU A 427 60.63 25.82 -54.56
CA LEU A 427 60.52 25.84 -56.02
C LEU A 427 60.59 27.27 -56.57
N GLY A 428 59.90 28.23 -55.95
CA GLY A 428 59.95 29.63 -56.35
C GLY A 428 61.34 30.27 -56.22
N HIS A 429 62.09 29.93 -55.17
CA HIS A 429 63.49 30.36 -55.06
C HIS A 429 64.41 29.68 -56.07
N ALA A 430 64.17 28.40 -56.39
CA ALA A 430 64.91 27.68 -57.42
C ALA A 430 64.67 28.28 -58.82
N ASP A 431 63.42 28.61 -59.16
CA ASP A 431 63.05 29.27 -60.41
C ASP A 431 63.72 30.64 -60.54
N LEU A 432 63.80 31.44 -59.46
CA LEU A 432 64.49 32.72 -59.46
C LEU A 432 66.01 32.61 -59.67
N ILE A 433 66.62 31.51 -59.21
CA ILE A 433 68.02 31.20 -59.49
C ILE A 433 68.17 30.81 -60.97
N ALA A 434 67.30 29.95 -61.49
CA ALA A 434 67.33 29.49 -62.89
C ALA A 434 67.13 30.64 -63.90
N LEU A 435 66.22 31.58 -63.61
CA LEU A 435 65.92 32.73 -64.48
C LEU A 435 67.10 33.68 -64.66
N ARG A 436 68.03 33.73 -63.69
CA ARG A 436 69.14 34.69 -63.69
C ARG A 436 70.37 34.24 -64.47
N GLY A 437 70.53 32.95 -64.74
CA GLY A 437 71.59 32.40 -65.61
C GLY A 437 73.04 32.52 -65.09
N GLU A 438 73.32 33.38 -64.11
CA GLU A 438 74.66 33.57 -63.51
C GLU A 438 74.63 33.39 -61.98
N LEU A 439 75.62 32.65 -61.46
CA LEU A 439 75.76 32.36 -60.03
C LEU A 439 76.56 33.48 -59.35
N GLY A 440 75.86 34.42 -58.72
CA GLY A 440 76.44 35.51 -57.91
C GLY A 440 75.88 35.58 -56.49
N GLU A 441 76.19 36.66 -55.76
CA GLU A 441 75.82 36.85 -54.35
C GLU A 441 74.31 36.72 -54.08
N LYS A 442 73.48 37.25 -54.98
CA LYS A 442 72.01 37.13 -54.85
C LYS A 442 71.49 35.71 -55.08
N SER A 443 72.14 34.92 -55.94
CA SER A 443 71.79 33.51 -56.17
C SER A 443 72.18 32.66 -54.96
N ASN A 444 73.31 32.97 -54.32
CA ASN A 444 73.71 32.36 -53.05
C ASN A 444 72.73 32.67 -51.91
N ASN A 445 72.17 33.88 -51.85
CA ASN A 445 71.15 34.23 -50.86
C ASN A 445 69.85 33.41 -51.06
N HIS A 446 69.38 33.24 -52.31
CA HIS A 446 68.24 32.37 -52.61
C HIS A 446 68.52 30.90 -52.27
N LEU A 447 69.74 30.41 -52.54
CA LEU A 447 70.16 29.07 -52.18
C LEU A 447 70.18 28.86 -50.65
N GLY A 448 70.65 29.86 -49.89
CA GLY A 448 70.59 29.85 -48.43
C GLY A 448 69.16 29.75 -47.90
N LYS A 449 68.21 30.49 -48.49
CA LYS A 449 66.79 30.39 -48.14
C LYS A 449 66.19 29.02 -48.44
N ILE A 450 66.57 28.39 -49.55
CA ILE A 450 66.13 27.02 -49.88
C ILE A 450 66.61 26.03 -48.80
N ILE A 451 67.87 26.14 -48.37
CA ILE A 451 68.43 25.28 -47.33
C ILE A 451 67.67 25.46 -46.01
N GLU A 452 67.43 26.70 -45.59
CA GLU A 452 66.69 27.02 -44.36
C GLU A 452 65.25 26.43 -44.38
N ILE A 453 64.52 26.60 -45.50
CA ILE A 453 63.16 26.06 -45.64
C ILE A 453 63.16 24.52 -45.67
N ALA A 454 64.17 23.90 -46.30
CA ALA A 454 64.32 22.46 -46.34
C ALA A 454 64.64 21.85 -44.96
N GLU A 455 65.52 22.50 -44.18
CA GLU A 455 65.83 22.09 -42.81
C GLU A 455 64.61 22.21 -41.90
N SER A 456 63.87 23.32 -41.99
CA SER A 456 62.61 23.53 -41.25
C SER A 456 61.55 22.46 -41.61
N SER A 457 61.41 22.11 -42.89
CA SER A 457 60.51 21.05 -43.34
C SER A 457 60.91 19.66 -42.83
N GLY A 458 62.22 19.40 -42.70
CA GLY A 458 62.76 18.17 -42.09
C GLY A 458 62.46 18.05 -40.59
N GLN A 459 62.46 19.16 -39.87
CA GLN A 459 62.06 19.20 -38.46
C GLN A 459 60.56 18.92 -38.28
N LEU A 460 59.72 19.53 -39.12
CA LEU A 460 58.26 19.35 -39.09
C LEU A 460 57.85 17.89 -39.37
N THR A 461 58.47 17.25 -40.36
CA THR A 461 58.24 15.82 -40.66
C THR A 461 58.70 14.90 -39.54
N SER A 462 59.80 15.23 -38.86
CA SER A 462 60.28 14.47 -37.70
C SER A 462 59.32 14.57 -36.50
N GLN A 463 58.73 15.74 -36.25
CA GLN A 463 57.73 15.94 -35.20
C GLN A 463 56.45 15.13 -35.50
N LEU A 464 55.98 15.13 -36.74
CA LEU A 464 54.77 14.40 -37.13
C LEU A 464 54.93 12.87 -37.03
N LEU A 465 56.12 12.36 -37.40
CA LEU A 465 56.46 10.94 -37.25
C LEU A 465 56.57 10.53 -35.78
N GLY A 466 56.90 11.46 -34.89
CA GLY A 466 56.89 11.29 -33.43
C GLY A 466 55.47 11.10 -32.86
N PHE A 467 54.49 11.85 -33.36
CA PHE A 467 53.08 11.71 -32.98
C PHE A 467 52.42 10.43 -33.53
N ALA A 468 52.83 9.95 -34.71
CA ALA A 468 52.24 8.77 -35.35
C ALA A 468 52.76 7.42 -34.81
N ARG A 469 53.95 7.38 -34.19
CA ARG A 469 54.56 6.12 -33.71
C ARG A 469 54.02 5.71 -32.35
N LYS A 470 53.29 4.59 -32.33
CA LYS A 470 52.89 3.86 -31.11
C LYS A 470 54.15 3.36 -30.37
N GLY A 471 54.35 3.77 -29.12
CA GLY A 471 55.00 2.93 -28.11
C GLY A 471 56.53 2.80 -28.09
N LYS A 472 57.32 3.82 -28.47
CA LYS A 472 58.73 3.91 -28.03
C LYS A 472 58.98 5.25 -27.36
N TYR A 473 58.49 5.39 -26.14
CA TYR A 473 58.88 6.45 -25.22
C TYR A 473 60.40 6.39 -25.01
N ARG A 474 61.10 7.48 -25.32
CA ARG A 474 62.49 7.63 -24.87
C ARG A 474 62.45 8.40 -23.56
N GLU A 475 62.22 7.65 -22.49
CA GLU A 475 62.35 8.20 -21.14
C GLU A 475 63.77 8.71 -20.91
N SER A 476 63.88 10.00 -20.60
CA SER A 476 65.12 10.61 -20.13
C SER A 476 64.80 11.52 -18.94
N ASP A 477 65.77 11.72 -18.06
CA ASP A 477 65.64 12.69 -16.99
C ASP A 477 65.92 14.08 -17.56
N PHE A 478 64.95 14.99 -17.47
CA PHE A 478 65.11 16.37 -17.96
C PHE A 478 64.56 17.38 -16.96
N ASP A 479 65.09 18.61 -16.98
CA ASP A 479 64.60 19.71 -16.14
C ASP A 479 63.36 20.33 -16.79
N LEU A 480 62.21 20.15 -16.14
CA LEU A 480 60.92 20.65 -16.62
C LEU A 480 60.93 22.18 -16.84
N ARG A 481 61.75 22.92 -16.08
CA ARG A 481 61.86 24.38 -16.22
C ARG A 481 62.42 24.77 -17.59
N VAL A 482 63.44 24.05 -18.05
CA VAL A 482 64.07 24.28 -19.35
C VAL A 482 63.10 23.97 -20.48
N LEU A 483 62.28 22.91 -20.32
CA LEU A 483 61.23 22.59 -21.29
C LEU A 483 60.18 23.70 -21.35
N ILE A 484 59.62 24.11 -20.21
CA ILE A 484 58.61 25.18 -20.13
C ILE A 484 59.14 26.48 -20.75
N GLN A 485 60.41 26.83 -20.48
CA GLN A 485 61.01 28.07 -20.98
C GLN A 485 61.25 28.03 -22.49
N ARG A 486 61.74 26.91 -23.03
CA ARG A 486 61.85 26.70 -24.49
C ARG A 486 60.49 26.72 -25.18
N THR A 487 59.48 26.11 -24.57
CA THR A 487 58.11 26.14 -25.12
C THR A 487 57.55 27.56 -25.10
N ALA A 488 57.78 28.32 -24.03
CA ALA A 488 57.39 29.73 -23.96
C ALA A 488 58.02 30.58 -25.06
N GLU A 489 59.32 30.39 -25.34
CA GLU A 489 60.07 31.09 -26.40
C GLU A 489 59.48 30.88 -27.80
N LEU A 490 58.85 29.72 -28.06
CA LEU A 490 58.20 29.44 -29.36
C LEU A 490 56.95 30.29 -29.60
N PHE A 491 56.23 30.70 -28.54
CA PHE A 491 54.97 31.45 -28.64
C PHE A 491 55.12 32.97 -28.44
N LEU A 492 56.25 33.41 -27.89
CA LEU A 492 56.57 34.81 -27.61
C LEU A 492 56.63 35.75 -28.85
N PRO A 493 57.04 35.32 -30.06
CA PRO A 493 57.18 36.27 -31.19
C PRO A 493 55.88 36.67 -31.91
N GLY A 494 54.71 36.12 -31.56
CA GLY A 494 53.54 36.13 -32.46
C GLY A 494 52.24 36.80 -31.98
N SER A 495 52.08 37.14 -30.70
CA SER A 495 50.78 37.58 -30.15
C SER A 495 50.82 39.04 -29.69
N LYS A 496 50.32 39.96 -30.52
CA LYS A 496 50.33 41.41 -30.24
C LYS A 496 49.37 41.86 -29.12
N ASP A 497 48.47 40.97 -28.65
CA ASP A 497 47.39 41.32 -27.72
C ASP A 497 47.31 40.40 -26.46
N ILE A 498 48.38 39.65 -26.14
CA ILE A 498 48.41 38.74 -24.98
C ILE A 498 49.64 39.00 -24.13
N GLU A 499 49.45 39.26 -22.83
CA GLU A 499 50.52 39.38 -21.85
C GLU A 499 50.88 37.99 -21.29
N PHE A 500 52.05 37.47 -21.67
CA PHE A 500 52.48 36.12 -21.30
C PHE A 500 53.49 36.18 -20.13
N SER A 501 53.18 35.51 -19.01
CA SER A 501 54.05 35.44 -17.83
C SER A 501 54.31 33.98 -17.45
N VAL A 502 55.58 33.59 -17.44
CA VAL A 502 56.02 32.26 -17.01
C VAL A 502 56.67 32.37 -15.64
N LYS A 503 56.12 31.65 -14.66
CA LYS A 503 56.69 31.53 -13.31
C LYS A 503 57.11 30.09 -13.07
N THR A 504 58.41 29.85 -13.02
CA THR A 504 59.00 28.55 -12.66
C THR A 504 59.65 28.63 -11.28
N ALA A 505 59.88 27.48 -10.64
CA ALA A 505 60.54 27.41 -9.34
C ALA A 505 62.06 27.64 -9.46
N ASP A 506 62.69 28.21 -8.43
CA ASP A 506 64.14 28.49 -8.43
C ASP A 506 65.02 27.22 -8.43
N LYS A 507 64.47 26.07 -8.06
CA LYS A 507 65.19 24.78 -7.97
C LYS A 507 64.93 23.89 -9.20
N PRO A 508 65.94 23.12 -9.68
CA PRO A 508 65.77 22.19 -10.80
C PRO A 508 64.69 21.15 -10.51
N LEU A 509 63.78 20.97 -11.46
CA LEU A 509 62.63 20.08 -11.33
C LEU A 509 62.80 18.95 -12.34
N LEU A 510 63.60 17.96 -11.94
CA LEU A 510 63.93 16.80 -12.77
C LEU A 510 62.72 15.86 -12.81
N VAL A 511 62.24 15.60 -14.02
CA VAL A 511 61.17 14.65 -14.30
C VAL A 511 61.67 13.61 -15.28
N ARG A 512 61.23 12.38 -15.10
CA ARG A 512 61.50 11.28 -16.00
C ARG A 512 60.31 11.13 -16.94
N GLY A 513 60.54 11.32 -18.22
CA GLY A 513 59.49 11.22 -19.23
C GLY A 513 60.06 11.31 -20.64
N ASP A 514 59.17 11.28 -21.62
CA ASP A 514 59.52 11.64 -22.99
C ASP A 514 59.37 13.16 -23.12
N GLN A 515 60.37 13.84 -23.69
CA GLN A 515 60.32 15.30 -23.86
C GLN A 515 59.33 15.73 -24.96
N ILE A 516 58.92 14.79 -25.83
CA ILE A 516 58.14 15.08 -27.04
C ILE A 516 56.64 14.78 -26.86
N GLN A 517 56.26 13.84 -25.98
CA GLN A 517 54.87 13.47 -25.65
C GLN A 517 54.50 13.96 -24.26
#